data_AF-A0A2D5YMI2-F1
#
_entry.id   AF-A0A2D5YMI2-F1
#
_cell.length_a   1.000
_cell.length_b   1.000
_cell.length_c   1.000
_cell.angle_alpha   90.00
_cell.angle_beta   90.00
_cell.angle_gamma   90.00
#
_symmetry.space_group_name_H-M   'P 1'
#
loop_
_entity.id
_entity.type
_entity.pdbx_description
1 polymer ?
#
loop_
_entity_poly.entity_id
_entity_poly.type
_entity_poly.pdbx_seq_one_letter_code
_entity_poly.pdbx_strand_id
1 'polypeptide(L)'
;MNQEIDKNTSKEELEKLMNDRNREQLSDISGIGALLKYNLENFAYRYLETSTVKNIKCQIDGNDYFVTSVEEDILQALKWENKALKAELIKLCKLHPGTKSKDLKVQLKLGSLILNDNLVECYAVVNWNQDNFKEDLENRIEKRVSIRFDDPLELRNTHAKFLEEVCEIF
;
A
#
# COMPACT_ATOMS: atom_id res chain seq x y z
N MET A 1 6.06 22.23 -33.80
CA MET A 1 6.91 23.44 -33.72
C MET A 1 7.91 23.16 -32.61
N ASN A 2 9.14 22.77 -32.97
CA ASN A 2 10.19 22.42 -32.02
C ASN A 2 10.75 23.72 -31.43
N GLN A 3 10.56 23.96 -30.13
CA GLN A 3 11.28 25.04 -29.46
C GLN A 3 12.74 24.61 -29.28
N GLU A 4 13.64 25.32 -29.95
CA GLU A 4 15.07 25.26 -29.71
C GLU A 4 15.35 25.66 -28.26
N ILE A 5 15.99 24.78 -27.51
CA ILE A 5 16.44 25.07 -26.14
C ILE A 5 17.61 26.04 -26.26
N ASP A 6 17.40 27.26 -25.79
CA ASP A 6 18.39 28.33 -25.81
C ASP A 6 19.59 27.97 -24.90
N LYS A 7 20.80 28.09 -25.43
CA LYS A 7 22.05 27.54 -24.85
C LYS A 7 22.55 28.30 -23.59
N ASN A 8 21.76 29.24 -23.07
CA ASN A 8 22.12 30.14 -21.97
C ASN A 8 21.18 30.04 -20.75
N THR A 9 20.35 29.00 -20.68
CA THR A 9 19.44 28.79 -19.56
C THR A 9 20.24 28.50 -18.28
N SER A 10 20.07 29.33 -17.25
CA SER A 10 20.78 29.14 -15.97
C SER A 10 20.35 27.84 -15.28
N LYS A 11 21.21 27.30 -14.40
CA LYS A 11 20.91 26.07 -13.65
C LYS A 11 19.59 26.17 -12.87
N GLU A 12 19.32 27.35 -12.30
CA GLU A 12 18.10 27.63 -11.54
C GLU A 12 16.85 27.65 -12.43
N GLU A 13 16.95 28.18 -13.66
CA GLU A 13 15.84 28.14 -14.63
C GLU A 13 15.60 26.72 -15.15
N LEU A 14 16.66 25.93 -15.36
CA LEU A 14 16.55 24.52 -15.72
C LEU A 14 15.90 23.68 -14.61
N GLU A 15 16.30 23.88 -13.35
CA GLU A 15 15.67 23.21 -12.19
C GLU A 15 14.19 23.59 -12.06
N LYS A 16 13.85 24.86 -12.28
CA LYS A 16 12.46 25.33 -12.25
C LYS A 16 11.63 24.71 -13.38
N LEU A 17 12.12 24.72 -14.62
CA LEU A 17 11.45 24.10 -15.77
C LEU A 17 11.25 22.59 -15.59
N MET A 18 12.23 21.90 -15.02
CA MET A 18 12.12 20.47 -14.71
C MET A 18 11.08 20.20 -13.62
N ASN A 19 11.04 21.04 -12.58
CA ASN A 19 10.05 20.92 -11.51
C ASN A 19 8.63 21.21 -12.01
N ASP A 20 8.44 22.26 -12.81
CA ASP A 20 7.14 22.62 -13.38
C ASP A 20 6.61 21.48 -14.28
N ARG A 21 7.47 20.92 -15.13
CA ARG A 21 7.09 19.79 -15.99
C ARG A 21 6.75 18.52 -15.21
N ASN A 22 7.49 18.23 -14.13
CA ASN A 22 7.17 17.11 -13.24
C ASN A 22 5.83 17.32 -12.52
N ARG A 23 5.54 18.57 -12.14
CA ARG A 23 4.30 18.94 -11.45
C ARG A 23 3.10 18.76 -12.37
N GLU A 24 3.19 19.22 -13.62
CA GLU A 24 2.16 18.98 -14.65
C GLU A 24 1.90 17.49 -14.84
N GLN A 25 2.94 16.68 -15.00
CA GLN A 25 2.81 15.23 -15.16
C GLN A 25 2.17 14.52 -13.96
N LEU A 26 2.40 15.03 -12.74
CA LEU A 26 1.81 14.49 -11.51
C LEU A 26 0.41 15.02 -11.22
N SER A 27 0.02 16.15 -11.80
CA SER A 27 -1.28 16.79 -11.54
C SER A 27 -2.47 16.05 -12.16
N ASP A 28 -2.23 15.24 -13.19
CA ASP A 28 -3.26 14.37 -13.74
C ASP A 28 -3.46 13.13 -12.85
N ILE A 29 -4.70 12.62 -12.79
CA ILE A 29 -5.05 11.37 -12.07
C ILE A 29 -4.15 10.19 -12.51
N SER A 30 -3.72 10.18 -13.77
CA SER A 30 -2.78 9.19 -14.31
C SER A 30 -1.38 9.28 -13.67
N GLY A 31 -0.91 10.49 -13.37
CA GLY A 31 0.36 10.78 -12.70
C GLY A 31 0.35 10.36 -11.24
N ILE A 32 -0.68 10.74 -10.49
CA ILE A 32 -0.89 10.28 -9.11
C ILE A 32 -1.02 8.76 -9.08
N GLY A 33 -1.86 8.18 -9.93
CA GLY A 33 -2.06 6.72 -9.99
C GLY A 33 -0.77 5.96 -10.29
N ALA A 34 0.08 6.47 -11.19
CA ALA A 34 1.39 5.88 -11.48
C ALA A 34 2.34 5.92 -10.26
N LEU A 35 2.35 7.03 -9.52
CA LEU A 35 3.10 7.17 -8.27
C LEU A 35 2.62 6.17 -7.21
N LEU A 36 1.29 6.07 -6.99
CA LEU A 36 0.71 5.16 -6.01
C LEU A 36 1.08 3.71 -6.35
N LYS A 37 0.87 3.31 -7.61
CA LYS A 37 1.23 1.99 -8.12
C LYS A 37 2.70 1.65 -7.89
N TYR A 38 3.61 2.55 -8.27
CA TYR A 38 5.05 2.33 -8.11
C TYR A 38 5.43 2.10 -6.65
N ASN A 39 4.95 2.95 -5.75
CA ASN A 39 5.25 2.83 -4.34
C ASN A 39 4.64 1.55 -3.73
N LEU A 40 3.41 1.21 -4.07
CA LEU A 40 2.76 -0.01 -3.58
C LEU A 40 3.49 -1.29 -4.02
N GLU A 41 3.98 -1.37 -5.26
CA GLU A 41 4.76 -2.53 -5.71
C GLU A 41 6.10 -2.66 -4.96
N ASN A 42 6.78 -1.53 -4.68
CA ASN A 42 8.00 -1.54 -3.87
C ASN A 42 7.74 -1.97 -2.42
N PHE A 43 6.64 -1.50 -1.82
CA PHE A 43 6.26 -1.87 -0.47
C PHE A 43 5.79 -3.33 -0.39
N ALA A 44 5.12 -3.83 -1.42
CA ALA A 44 4.70 -5.23 -1.48
C ALA A 44 5.91 -6.17 -1.39
N TYR A 45 6.99 -5.86 -2.11
CA TYR A 45 8.25 -6.60 -2.04
C TYR A 45 8.82 -6.64 -0.60
N ARG A 46 8.76 -5.53 0.13
CA ARG A 46 9.32 -5.42 1.48
C ARG A 46 8.45 -6.07 2.57
N TYR A 47 7.12 -5.97 2.44
CA TYR A 47 6.19 -6.26 3.53
C TYR A 47 5.22 -7.41 3.28
N LEU A 48 4.85 -7.66 2.02
CA LEU A 48 3.76 -8.58 1.68
C LEU A 48 4.25 -9.85 0.99
N GLU A 49 5.46 -9.87 0.43
CA GLU A 49 5.99 -11.10 -0.14
C GLU A 49 6.17 -12.17 0.92
N THR A 50 5.61 -13.34 0.65
CA THR A 50 5.74 -14.54 1.48
C THR A 50 6.61 -15.57 0.77
N SER A 51 6.80 -16.71 1.42
CA SER A 51 7.46 -17.84 0.76
C SER A 51 6.71 -18.33 -0.49
N THR A 52 5.39 -18.14 -0.54
CA THR A 52 4.47 -18.63 -1.58
C THR A 52 4.01 -17.55 -2.55
N VAL A 53 4.01 -16.28 -2.15
CA VAL A 53 3.53 -15.15 -2.97
C VAL A 53 4.68 -14.17 -3.20
N LYS A 54 5.06 -14.00 -4.48
CA LYS A 54 6.17 -13.14 -4.93
C LYS A 54 5.78 -12.32 -6.15
N ASN A 55 6.54 -11.26 -6.44
CA ASN A 55 6.33 -10.36 -7.58
C ASN A 55 4.91 -9.76 -7.59
N ILE A 56 4.42 -9.37 -6.41
CA ILE A 56 3.06 -8.85 -6.24
C ILE A 56 2.88 -7.58 -7.09
N LYS A 57 1.79 -7.54 -7.84
CA LYS A 57 1.43 -6.40 -8.70
C LYS A 57 0.26 -5.62 -8.14
N CYS A 58 0.33 -4.30 -8.31
CA CYS A 58 -0.75 -3.41 -7.92
C CYS A 58 -2.01 -3.70 -8.75
N GLN A 59 -3.12 -3.88 -8.05
CA GLN A 59 -4.47 -4.01 -8.55
C GLN A 59 -5.17 -2.65 -8.42
N ILE A 60 -6.11 -2.37 -9.32
CA ILE A 60 -6.82 -1.10 -9.39
C ILE A 60 -8.31 -1.39 -9.47
N ASP A 61 -9.07 -0.82 -8.54
CA ASP A 61 -10.55 -0.85 -8.52
C ASP A 61 -11.09 0.57 -8.33
N GLY A 62 -11.48 1.21 -9.44
CA GLY A 62 -11.84 2.62 -9.45
C GLY A 62 -10.70 3.51 -8.94
N ASN A 63 -10.89 4.10 -7.77
CA ASN A 63 -9.91 4.97 -7.09
C ASN A 63 -9.04 4.23 -6.07
N ASP A 64 -9.25 2.93 -5.87
CA ASP A 64 -8.50 2.09 -4.94
C ASP A 64 -7.33 1.42 -5.66
N TYR A 65 -6.11 1.74 -5.23
CA TYR A 65 -4.87 1.11 -5.69
C TYR A 65 -4.35 0.23 -4.57
N PHE A 66 -4.15 -1.05 -4.83
CA PHE A 66 -3.78 -1.96 -3.74
C PHE A 66 -3.00 -3.18 -4.18
N VAL A 67 -2.32 -3.78 -3.23
CA VAL A 67 -1.58 -5.03 -3.35
C VAL A 67 -2.10 -6.01 -2.29
N THR A 68 -2.14 -7.29 -2.65
CA THR A 68 -2.61 -8.35 -1.76
C THR A 68 -1.63 -9.50 -1.71
N SER A 69 -1.52 -10.11 -0.54
CA SER A 69 -0.81 -11.37 -0.32
C SER A 69 -1.62 -12.27 0.60
N VAL A 70 -1.24 -13.55 0.62
CA VAL A 70 -1.82 -14.55 1.52
C VAL A 70 -0.68 -15.31 2.17
N GLU A 71 -0.65 -15.30 3.49
CA GLU A 71 0.13 -16.26 4.26
C GLU A 71 -0.71 -17.54 4.41
N GLU A 72 -0.17 -18.62 3.84
CA GLU A 72 -0.80 -19.94 3.77
C GLU A 72 -0.46 -20.79 5.00
N ASP A 73 0.59 -20.43 5.75
CA ASP A 73 1.01 -21.09 6.98
C ASP A 73 0.81 -20.16 8.19
N ILE A 74 -0.26 -20.42 8.96
CA ILE A 74 -0.56 -19.70 10.20
C ILE A 74 0.60 -19.74 11.21
N LEU A 75 1.48 -20.75 11.16
CA LEU A 75 2.65 -20.82 12.03
C LEU A 75 3.71 -19.79 11.65
N GLN A 76 3.80 -19.36 10.39
CA GLN A 76 4.62 -18.21 10.00
C GLN A 76 3.98 -16.91 10.47
N ALA A 77 2.67 -16.75 10.30
CA ALA A 77 1.95 -15.56 10.75
C ALA A 77 2.08 -15.33 12.27
N LEU A 78 2.12 -16.40 13.06
CA LEU A 78 2.36 -16.35 14.51
C LEU A 78 3.79 -15.89 14.90
N LYS A 79 4.73 -15.79 13.96
CA LYS A 79 6.08 -15.27 14.19
C LYS A 79 6.19 -13.76 14.01
N TRP A 80 5.16 -13.11 13.46
CA TRP A 80 5.12 -11.67 13.30
C TRP A 80 5.21 -10.95 14.64
N GLU A 81 5.80 -9.75 14.63
CA GLU A 81 6.12 -9.00 15.86
C GLU A 81 4.89 -8.33 16.47
N ASN A 82 3.82 -8.15 15.69
CA ASN A 82 2.58 -7.55 16.15
C ASN A 82 1.88 -8.43 17.21
N LYS A 83 2.01 -8.03 18.47
CA LYS A 83 1.44 -8.75 19.63
C LYS A 83 -0.09 -8.83 19.61
N ALA A 84 -0.76 -7.77 19.14
CA ALA A 84 -2.23 -7.73 19.10
C ALA A 84 -2.74 -8.72 18.06
N LEU A 85 -2.19 -8.68 16.85
CA LEU A 85 -2.49 -9.65 15.79
C LEU A 85 -2.23 -11.08 16.25
N LYS A 86 -1.05 -11.34 16.83
CA LYS A 86 -0.68 -12.67 17.33
C LYS A 86 -1.67 -13.21 18.36
N ALA A 87 -2.19 -12.36 19.25
CA ALA A 87 -3.20 -12.78 20.22
C ALA A 87 -4.48 -13.27 19.54
N GLU A 88 -4.93 -12.58 18.48
CA GLU A 88 -6.10 -12.99 17.70
C GLU A 88 -5.84 -14.28 16.91
N LEU A 89 -4.69 -14.41 16.26
CA LEU A 89 -4.33 -15.64 15.54
C LEU A 89 -4.23 -16.85 16.49
N ILE A 90 -3.76 -16.66 17.73
CA ILE A 90 -3.76 -17.73 18.75
C ILE A 90 -5.19 -18.13 19.12
N LYS A 91 -6.12 -17.17 19.28
CA LYS A 91 -7.54 -17.48 19.53
C LYS A 91 -8.13 -18.27 18.37
N LEU A 92 -7.85 -17.86 17.12
CA LEU A 92 -8.28 -18.56 15.93
C LEU A 92 -7.79 -20.02 15.89
N CYS A 93 -6.50 -20.24 16.16
CA CYS A 93 -5.93 -21.60 16.25
C CYS A 93 -6.59 -22.46 17.32
N LYS A 94 -7.02 -21.87 18.45
CA LYS A 94 -7.74 -22.59 19.51
C LYS A 94 -9.17 -22.97 19.10
N LEU A 95 -9.83 -22.14 18.28
CA LEU A 95 -11.15 -22.43 17.72
C LEU A 95 -11.09 -23.54 16.67
N HIS A 96 -9.96 -23.69 15.96
CA HIS A 96 -9.76 -24.68 14.90
C HIS A 96 -8.58 -25.62 15.20
N PRO A 97 -8.65 -26.49 16.24
CA PRO A 97 -7.52 -27.31 16.65
C PRO A 97 -7.21 -28.45 15.66
N GLY A 98 -5.95 -28.91 15.69
CA GLY A 98 -5.50 -30.09 14.97
C GLY A 98 -5.18 -29.81 13.50
N THR A 99 -5.69 -30.64 12.59
CA THR A 99 -5.42 -30.47 11.15
C THR A 99 -6.12 -29.24 10.57
N LYS A 100 -7.23 -28.80 11.18
CA LYS A 100 -7.98 -27.61 10.75
C LYS A 100 -7.19 -26.31 10.90
N SER A 101 -6.22 -26.27 11.82
CA SER A 101 -5.37 -25.09 11.97
C SER A 101 -4.44 -24.90 10.76
N LYS A 102 -4.15 -25.97 10.01
CA LYS A 102 -3.27 -25.92 8.82
C LYS A 102 -3.98 -25.34 7.60
N ASP A 103 -5.31 -25.30 7.63
CA ASP A 103 -6.12 -24.67 6.59
C ASP A 103 -6.36 -23.18 6.90
N LEU A 104 -5.81 -22.67 8.02
CA LEU A 104 -5.86 -21.26 8.41
C LEU A 104 -4.95 -20.43 7.52
N LYS A 105 -5.54 -19.42 6.87
CA LYS A 105 -4.85 -18.46 6.01
C LYS A 105 -5.06 -17.05 6.51
N VAL A 106 -4.09 -16.18 6.26
CA VAL A 106 -4.15 -14.78 6.62
C VAL A 106 -3.91 -13.93 5.37
N GLN A 107 -4.88 -13.12 5.00
CA GLN A 107 -4.75 -12.17 3.91
C GLN A 107 -4.13 -10.87 4.41
N LEU A 108 -3.16 -10.38 3.66
CA LEU A 108 -2.53 -9.08 3.82
C LEU A 108 -2.97 -8.19 2.65
N LYS A 109 -3.44 -6.97 2.95
CA LYS A 109 -3.75 -5.95 1.93
C LYS A 109 -3.06 -4.65 2.33
N LEU A 110 -2.42 -4.00 1.37
CA LEU A 110 -1.89 -2.65 1.50
C LEU A 110 -2.38 -1.84 0.31
N GLY A 111 -2.84 -0.61 0.53
CA GLY A 111 -3.36 0.19 -0.55
C GLY A 111 -3.39 1.68 -0.26
N SER A 112 -3.76 2.42 -1.30
CA SER A 112 -3.97 3.85 -1.32
C SER A 112 -5.24 4.16 -2.09
N LEU A 113 -6.17 4.83 -1.43
CA LEU A 113 -7.47 5.23 -1.96
C LEU A 113 -7.48 6.74 -2.25
N ILE A 114 -7.74 7.12 -3.51
CA ILE A 114 -7.94 8.52 -3.88
C ILE A 114 -9.36 8.94 -3.48
N LEU A 115 -9.49 9.74 -2.43
CA LEU A 115 -10.78 10.19 -1.92
C LEU A 115 -11.29 11.42 -2.69
N ASN A 116 -10.38 12.30 -3.10
CA ASN A 116 -10.62 13.43 -3.99
C ASN A 116 -9.27 13.98 -4.51
N ASP A 117 -9.30 15.07 -5.26
CA ASP A 117 -8.13 15.65 -5.95
C ASP A 117 -6.93 15.98 -5.03
N ASN A 118 -7.17 16.25 -3.74
CA ASN A 118 -6.15 16.66 -2.78
C ASN A 118 -6.09 15.79 -1.51
N LEU A 119 -6.69 14.59 -1.56
CA LEU A 119 -6.78 13.69 -0.43
C LEU A 119 -6.61 12.23 -0.87
N VAL A 120 -5.54 11.62 -0.38
CA VAL A 120 -5.27 10.17 -0.53
C VAL A 120 -5.27 9.55 0.85
N GLU A 121 -5.87 8.37 0.98
CA GLU A 121 -5.82 7.57 2.20
C GLU A 121 -4.97 6.33 1.98
N CYS A 122 -3.88 6.18 2.74
CA CYS A 122 -3.12 4.94 2.81
C CYS A 122 -3.78 4.01 3.83
N TYR A 123 -3.79 2.71 3.55
CA TYR A 123 -4.34 1.72 4.45
C TYR A 123 -3.60 0.38 4.39
N ALA A 124 -3.55 -0.31 5.51
CA ALA A 124 -3.12 -1.70 5.62
C ALA A 124 -4.20 -2.51 6.34
N VAL A 125 -4.41 -3.74 5.91
CA VAL A 125 -5.37 -4.68 6.49
C VAL A 125 -4.73 -6.05 6.64
N VAL A 126 -4.91 -6.66 7.80
CA VAL A 126 -4.65 -8.09 8.02
C VAL A 126 -5.97 -8.74 8.34
N ASN A 127 -6.39 -9.70 7.51
CA ASN A 127 -7.68 -10.36 7.62
C ASN A 127 -7.48 -11.88 7.71
N TRP A 128 -8.01 -12.50 8.78
CA TRP A 128 -7.97 -13.96 8.99
C TRP A 128 -9.36 -14.58 8.91
N ASN A 129 -10.34 -13.87 8.33
CA ASN A 129 -11.65 -14.40 8.05
C ASN A 129 -11.61 -15.41 6.90
N GLN A 130 -11.66 -16.68 7.27
CA GLN A 130 -11.61 -17.83 6.39
C GLN A 130 -12.75 -17.89 5.37
N ASP A 131 -13.95 -17.46 5.75
CA ASP A 131 -15.17 -17.70 4.99
C ASP A 131 -15.45 -16.57 4.00
N ASN A 132 -15.06 -15.33 4.33
CA ASN A 132 -15.18 -14.21 3.42
C ASN A 132 -14.22 -13.06 3.79
N PHE A 133 -13.06 -12.99 3.13
CA PHE A 133 -12.13 -11.86 3.27
C PHE A 133 -12.76 -10.48 2.94
N LYS A 134 -13.99 -10.44 2.40
CA LYS A 134 -14.64 -9.21 1.93
C LYS A 134 -15.57 -8.52 2.94
N GLU A 135 -16.14 -9.20 3.93
CA GLU A 135 -17.35 -8.68 4.60
C GLU A 135 -17.29 -8.57 6.13
N ASP A 136 -16.50 -9.39 6.83
CA ASP A 136 -16.55 -9.40 8.30
C ASP A 136 -15.49 -8.49 8.93
N LEU A 137 -15.96 -7.54 9.75
CA LEU A 137 -15.13 -6.59 10.48
C LEU A 137 -14.49 -7.21 11.72
N GLU A 138 -15.02 -8.33 12.22
CA GLU A 138 -14.61 -8.90 13.50
C GLU A 138 -13.27 -9.64 13.44
N ASN A 139 -12.89 -10.13 12.26
CA ASN A 139 -11.71 -10.96 12.04
C ASN A 139 -10.62 -10.25 11.22
N ARG A 140 -10.44 -8.95 11.49
CA ARG A 140 -9.39 -8.15 10.86
C ARG A 140 -8.81 -7.11 11.79
N ILE A 141 -7.56 -6.73 11.52
CA ILE A 141 -7.00 -5.45 11.98
C ILE A 141 -6.74 -4.57 10.78
N GLU A 142 -6.86 -3.26 11.00
CA GLU A 142 -6.74 -2.27 9.96
C GLU A 142 -6.11 -1.00 10.52
N LYS A 143 -5.24 -0.38 9.72
CA LYS A 143 -4.68 0.96 10.00
C LYS A 143 -4.85 1.81 8.75
N ARG A 144 -5.39 3.02 8.92
CA ARG A 144 -5.63 3.99 7.86
C ARG A 144 -5.01 5.33 8.26
N VAL A 145 -4.40 6.02 7.30
CA VAL A 145 -3.88 7.37 7.49
C VAL A 145 -4.11 8.19 6.23
N SER A 146 -4.65 9.40 6.40
CA SER A 146 -4.93 10.30 5.28
C SER A 146 -3.81 11.31 5.04
N ILE A 147 -3.51 11.57 3.77
CA ILE A 147 -2.56 12.54 3.27
C ILE A 147 -3.36 13.62 2.54
N ARG A 148 -3.39 14.83 3.12
CA ARG A 148 -3.88 16.02 2.43
C ARG A 148 -2.69 16.75 1.83
N PHE A 149 -2.79 17.17 0.57
CA PHE A 149 -1.71 17.84 -0.15
C PHE A 149 -2.28 18.92 -1.06
N ASP A 150 -1.70 20.12 -1.05
CA ASP A 150 -2.10 21.17 -1.99
C ASP A 150 -1.28 21.11 -3.30
N ASP A 151 -0.13 20.43 -3.25
CA ASP A 151 0.77 20.17 -4.37
C ASP A 151 1.01 18.67 -4.52
N PRO A 152 0.81 18.06 -5.71
CA PRO A 152 1.16 16.66 -5.97
C PRO A 152 2.61 16.27 -5.60
N LEU A 153 3.54 17.22 -5.57
CA LEU A 153 4.91 16.98 -5.10
C LEU A 153 4.97 16.64 -3.60
N GLU A 154 4.07 17.18 -2.78
CA GLU A 154 3.97 16.83 -1.36
C GLU A 154 3.56 15.37 -1.21
N LEU A 155 2.58 14.92 -1.99
CA LEU A 155 2.18 13.52 -2.03
C LEU A 155 3.36 12.64 -2.46
N ARG A 156 4.06 12.99 -3.55
CA ARG A 156 5.26 12.27 -4.01
C ARG A 156 6.31 12.11 -2.91
N ASN A 157 6.54 13.16 -2.12
CA ASN A 157 7.58 13.17 -1.10
C ASN A 157 7.16 12.46 0.20
N THR A 158 5.86 12.37 0.48
CA THR A 158 5.36 11.86 1.75
C THR A 158 4.70 10.48 1.66
N HIS A 159 4.19 10.06 0.50
CA HIS A 159 3.42 8.83 0.35
C HIS A 159 4.13 7.59 0.89
N ALA A 160 5.42 7.41 0.60
CA ALA A 160 6.19 6.28 1.13
C ALA A 160 6.27 6.28 2.66
N LYS A 161 6.38 7.44 3.30
CA LYS A 161 6.38 7.55 4.77
C LYS A 161 5.05 7.10 5.37
N PHE A 162 3.94 7.50 4.75
CA PHE A 162 2.60 7.11 5.22
C PHE A 162 2.28 5.64 4.94
N LEU A 163 2.80 5.07 3.85
CA LEU A 163 2.76 3.62 3.62
C LEU A 163 3.54 2.87 4.71
N GLU A 164 4.74 3.35 5.08
CA GLU A 164 5.53 2.76 6.18
C GLU A 164 4.74 2.78 7.50
N GLU A 165 4.06 3.89 7.79
CA GLU A 165 3.25 4.02 8.99
C GLU A 165 2.11 3.00 9.03
N VAL A 166 1.36 2.80 7.94
CA VAL A 166 0.27 1.80 7.95
C VAL A 166 0.80 0.37 7.99
N CYS A 167 1.99 0.10 7.44
CA CYS A 167 2.64 -1.21 7.48
C CYS A 167 3.06 -1.67 8.88
N GLU A 168 3.06 -0.81 9.90
CA GLU A 168 3.37 -1.20 11.29
C GLU A 168 2.46 -2.30 11.85
N ILE A 169 1.34 -2.60 11.19
CA ILE A 169 0.43 -3.67 11.60
C ILE A 169 0.84 -5.07 11.11
N PHE A 170 1.74 -5.17 10.12
CA PHE A 170 2.28 -6.44 9.63
C PHE A 170 3.33 -6.99 10.60
#